data_AF-A0A1B6GXE7-F1
#
_entry.id   AF-A0A1B6GXE7-F1
#
_cell.length_a   1.000
_cell.length_b   1.000
_cell.length_c   1.000
_cell.angle_alpha   90.00
_cell.angle_beta   90.00
_cell.angle_gamma   90.00
#
_symmetry.space_group_name_H-M   'P 1'
#
loop_
_entity.id
_entity.type
_entity.pdbx_description
1 polymer ?
#
loop_
_entity_poly.entity_id
_entity_poly.type
_entity_poly.pdbx_seq_one_letter_code
_entity_poly.pdbx_strand_id
1 'polypeptide(L)'
;SSRGLEESEGTLEFWERCEVLSRSQLHHKHNPHAGHNRSGNISRIRFLKDTRDLVAFAEDKVNLDLAAMRALFEASEGGKEDQIKAVLREAMQSAADLLQDDYQLFRKHLLKQRGLVGSENCK
;
A
#
# COMPACT_ATOMS: atom_id res chain seq x y z
N SER A 1 -16.80 -11.45 17.11
CA SER A 1 -16.70 -10.00 16.87
C SER A 1 -16.24 -9.83 15.44
N SER A 2 -17.15 -9.52 14.50
CA SER A 2 -16.85 -9.45 13.05
C SER A 2 -16.22 -8.12 12.62
N ARG A 3 -16.56 -7.03 13.32
CA ARG A 3 -16.12 -5.67 12.98
C ARG A 3 -14.61 -5.45 13.15
N GLY A 4 -14.02 -5.96 14.23
CA GLY A 4 -12.56 -5.87 14.42
C GLY A 4 -11.81 -6.59 13.31
N LEU A 5 -12.29 -7.78 12.91
CA LEU A 5 -11.74 -8.56 11.79
C LEU A 5 -11.81 -7.81 10.46
N GLU A 6 -12.93 -7.15 10.16
CA GLU A 6 -13.09 -6.31 8.95
C GLU A 6 -12.12 -5.13 8.94
N GLU A 7 -11.89 -4.48 10.10
CA GLU A 7 -10.94 -3.38 10.26
C GLU A 7 -9.48 -3.87 10.09
N SER A 8 -9.11 -5.03 10.62
CA SER A 8 -7.78 -5.62 10.43
C SER A 8 -7.55 -6.07 8.97
N GLU A 9 -8.58 -6.61 8.31
CA GLU A 9 -8.51 -6.97 6.87
C GLU A 9 -8.30 -5.75 5.99
N GLY A 10 -9.03 -4.65 6.25
CA GLY A 10 -8.83 -3.38 5.55
C GLY A 10 -7.43 -2.80 5.79
N THR A 11 -6.91 -2.90 7.01
CA THR A 11 -5.56 -2.43 7.36
C THR A 11 -4.46 -3.25 6.66
N LEU A 12 -4.65 -4.56 6.55
CA LEU A 12 -3.72 -5.43 5.82
C LEU A 12 -3.73 -5.11 4.31
N GLU A 13 -4.92 -4.96 3.71
CA GLU A 13 -5.05 -4.59 2.31
C GLU A 13 -4.39 -3.23 2.02
N PHE A 14 -4.55 -2.25 2.91
CA PHE A 14 -3.87 -0.97 2.82
C PHE A 14 -2.34 -1.14 2.81
N TRP A 15 -1.81 -1.93 3.73
CA TRP A 15 -0.37 -2.18 3.82
C TRP A 15 0.18 -2.81 2.53
N GLU A 16 -0.53 -3.79 1.96
CA GLU A 16 -0.16 -4.44 0.69
C GLU A 16 -0.14 -3.45 -0.48
N ARG A 17 -1.16 -2.59 -0.59
CA ARG A 17 -1.24 -1.57 -1.64
C ARG A 17 -0.12 -0.54 -1.52
N CYS A 18 0.22 -0.13 -0.29
CA CYS A 18 1.39 0.72 -0.02
C CYS A 18 2.70 0.07 -0.49
N GLU A 19 2.87 -1.23 -0.22
CA GLU A 19 4.07 -1.98 -0.62
C GLU A 19 4.22 -2.03 -2.15
N VAL A 20 3.13 -2.34 -2.87
CA VAL A 20 3.11 -2.37 -4.34
C VAL A 20 3.50 -1.01 -4.92
N LEU A 21 2.88 0.07 -4.42
CA LEU A 21 3.18 1.44 -4.89
C LEU A 21 4.63 1.84 -4.60
N SER A 22 5.15 1.49 -3.43
CA SER A 22 6.52 1.79 -3.04
C SER A 22 7.57 1.08 -3.91
N ARG A 23 7.25 -0.12 -4.43
CA ARG A 23 8.15 -0.94 -5.27
C ARG A 23 8.06 -0.65 -6.77
N SER A 24 7.08 0.14 -7.22
CA SER A 24 6.70 0.30 -8.63
C SER A 24 7.81 0.82 -9.57
N GLN A 25 8.93 1.37 -9.04
CA GLN A 25 10.07 1.78 -9.87
C GLN A 25 11.13 0.69 -10.12
N LEU A 26 11.11 -0.45 -9.41
CA LEU A 26 12.15 -1.48 -9.54
C LEU A 26 12.08 -2.30 -10.85
N HIS A 27 11.00 -2.21 -11.62
CA HIS A 27 10.78 -3.02 -12.83
C HIS A 27 10.94 -2.29 -14.18
N HIS A 28 11.27 -1.00 -14.21
CA HIS A 28 11.63 -0.33 -15.47
C HIS A 28 13.10 -0.62 -15.82
N LYS A 29 13.36 -1.87 -16.24
CA LYS A 29 14.61 -2.23 -16.93
C LYS A 29 14.73 -1.34 -18.17
N HIS A 30 15.86 -0.63 -18.23
CA HIS A 30 16.38 0.13 -19.37
C HIS A 30 16.00 -0.50 -20.72
N ASN A 31 15.13 0.15 -21.47
CA ASN A 31 15.01 -0.09 -22.91
C ASN A 31 15.52 1.17 -23.63
N PRO A 32 16.77 1.18 -24.14
CA PRO A 32 17.46 2.39 -24.62
C PRO A 32 16.90 2.98 -25.94
N HIS A 33 15.78 2.46 -26.46
CA HIS A 33 15.22 2.86 -27.76
C HIS A 33 13.75 3.31 -27.73
N ALA A 34 13.12 3.47 -26.56
CA ALA A 34 11.74 3.96 -26.47
C ALA A 34 11.72 5.50 -26.29
N GLY A 35 11.07 6.21 -27.22
CA GLY A 35 10.95 7.67 -27.22
C GLY A 35 10.65 8.28 -25.83
N HIS A 36 11.61 9.05 -25.33
CA HIS A 36 11.89 9.19 -23.90
C HIS A 36 10.90 10.01 -23.04
N ASN A 37 9.90 10.68 -23.62
CA ASN A 37 9.07 11.64 -22.86
C ASN A 37 7.62 11.20 -22.60
N ARG A 38 7.04 10.30 -23.40
CA ARG A 38 5.61 9.92 -23.24
C ARG A 38 5.39 8.79 -22.24
N SER A 39 6.28 7.80 -22.22
CA SER A 39 6.15 6.62 -21.33
C SER A 39 6.31 6.99 -19.85
N GLY A 40 7.29 7.83 -19.51
CA GLY A 40 7.52 8.27 -18.12
C GLY A 40 6.36 9.10 -17.56
N ASN A 41 5.70 9.90 -18.40
CA ASN A 41 4.55 10.71 -17.99
C ASN A 41 3.31 9.83 -17.69
N ILE A 42 3.05 8.79 -18.50
CA ILE A 42 1.94 7.86 -18.26
C ILE A 42 2.13 7.08 -16.96
N SER A 43 3.35 6.58 -16.69
CA SER A 43 3.66 5.88 -15.44
C SER A 43 3.48 6.78 -14.21
N ARG A 44 3.88 8.05 -14.31
CA ARG A 44 3.68 9.04 -13.23
C ARG A 44 2.21 9.37 -12.99
N ILE A 45 1.43 9.59 -14.05
CA ILE A 45 -0.01 9.86 -13.94
C ILE A 45 -0.72 8.67 -13.26
N ARG A 46 -0.37 7.45 -13.64
CA ARG A 46 -0.90 6.23 -13.01
C ARG A 46 -0.53 6.16 -11.53
N PHE A 47 0.74 6.36 -11.19
CA PHE A 47 1.21 6.36 -9.79
C PHE A 47 0.44 7.37 -8.92
N LEU A 48 0.23 8.60 -9.41
CA LEU A 48 -0.51 9.62 -8.67
C LEU A 48 -1.99 9.28 -8.51
N LYS A 49 -2.61 8.71 -9.54
CA LYS A 49 -3.99 8.23 -9.46
C LYS A 49 -4.10 7.11 -8.41
N ASP A 50 -3.24 6.10 -8.51
CA ASP A 50 -3.26 4.96 -7.60
C ASP A 50 -2.96 5.38 -6.15
N THR A 51 -2.11 6.41 -5.96
CA THR A 51 -1.88 7.02 -4.63
C THR A 51 -3.17 7.66 -4.09
N ARG A 52 -3.91 8.42 -4.90
CA ARG A 52 -5.18 9.03 -4.45
C ARG A 52 -6.24 7.99 -4.13
N ASP A 53 -6.36 6.96 -4.97
CA ASP A 53 -7.27 5.85 -4.74
C ASP A 53 -6.92 5.11 -3.43
N LEU A 54 -5.63 5.00 -3.10
CA LEU A 54 -5.16 4.46 -1.83
C LEU A 54 -5.52 5.34 -0.63
N VAL A 55 -5.38 6.67 -0.74
CA VAL A 55 -5.76 7.59 0.34
C VAL A 55 -7.26 7.52 0.62
N ALA A 56 -8.10 7.49 -0.42
CA ALA A 56 -9.55 7.34 -0.27
C ALA A 56 -9.92 5.99 0.36
N PHE A 57 -9.20 4.91 0.01
CA PHE A 57 -9.38 3.61 0.66
C PHE A 57 -9.02 3.66 2.15
N ALA A 58 -7.90 4.30 2.50
CA ALA A 58 -7.46 4.44 3.88
C ALA A 58 -8.49 5.18 4.74
N GLU A 59 -9.09 6.24 4.19
CA GLU A 59 -10.12 7.04 4.87
C GLU A 59 -11.38 6.23 5.22
N ASP A 60 -11.80 5.32 4.34
CA ASP A 60 -13.01 4.51 4.52
C ASP A 60 -12.77 3.22 5.31
N LYS A 61 -11.59 2.61 5.17
CA LYS A 61 -11.32 1.21 5.60
C LYS A 61 -10.28 1.06 6.70
N VAL A 62 -9.50 2.09 7.01
CA VAL A 62 -8.37 1.96 7.93
C VAL A 62 -8.49 2.98 9.06
N ASN A 63 -8.30 2.51 10.29
CA ASN A 63 -8.33 3.38 11.46
C ASN A 63 -6.97 4.04 11.72
N LEU A 64 -6.42 4.75 10.72
CA LEU A 64 -5.21 5.54 10.88
C LEU A 64 -5.49 6.78 11.73
N ASP A 65 -4.50 7.23 12.48
CA ASP A 65 -4.62 8.49 13.20
C ASP A 65 -4.73 9.69 12.24
N LEU A 66 -5.29 10.79 12.76
CA LEU A 66 -5.55 11.99 11.98
C LEU A 66 -4.28 12.63 11.40
N ALA A 67 -3.13 12.50 12.07
CA ALA A 67 -1.87 13.06 11.61
C ALA A 67 -1.35 12.27 10.39
N ALA A 68 -1.39 10.93 10.46
CA ALA A 68 -1.02 10.04 9.37
C ALA A 68 -1.93 10.25 8.14
N MET A 69 -3.25 10.36 8.33
CA MET A 69 -4.18 10.65 7.23
C MET A 69 -3.92 12.00 6.58
N ARG A 70 -3.66 13.05 7.37
CA ARG A 70 -3.32 14.37 6.82
C ARG A 70 -2.04 14.35 6.01
N ALA A 71 -1.00 13.67 6.51
CA ALA A 71 0.27 13.53 5.79
C ALA A 71 0.08 12.82 4.45
N LEU A 72 -0.74 11.77 4.41
CA LEU A 72 -1.09 11.03 3.18
C LEU A 72 -1.80 11.92 2.17
N PHE A 73 -2.82 12.68 2.60
CA PHE A 73 -3.54 13.62 1.74
C PHE A 73 -2.61 14.69 1.17
N GLU A 74 -1.84 15.37 2.02
CA GLU A 74 -0.92 16.44 1.60
C GLU A 74 0.13 15.94 0.62
N ALA A 75 0.71 14.76 0.88
CA ALA A 75 1.70 14.16 -0.02
C ALA A 75 1.08 13.78 -1.38
N SER A 76 -0.13 13.21 -1.39
CA SER A 76 -0.84 12.83 -2.61
C SER A 76 -1.15 14.03 -3.51
N GLU A 77 -1.56 15.16 -2.91
CA GLU A 77 -1.88 16.40 -3.64
C GLU A 77 -0.62 17.16 -4.07
N GLY A 78 0.47 17.06 -3.31
CA GLY A 78 1.75 17.66 -3.66
C GLY A 78 2.42 17.01 -4.88
N GLY A 79 2.06 15.77 -5.24
CA GLY A 79 2.48 15.10 -6.47
C GLY A 79 3.99 14.82 -6.59
N LYS A 80 4.72 14.94 -5.48
CA LYS A 80 6.16 14.65 -5.36
C LYS A 80 6.35 13.19 -4.96
N GLU A 81 6.80 12.37 -5.90
CA GLU A 81 6.89 10.93 -5.72
C GLU A 81 7.74 10.49 -4.51
N ASP A 82 8.90 11.12 -4.28
CA ASP A 82 9.76 10.77 -3.15
C ASP A 82 9.11 11.09 -1.79
N GLN A 83 8.34 12.18 -1.74
CA GLN A 83 7.58 12.56 -0.55
C GLN A 83 6.43 11.58 -0.31
N ILE A 84 5.71 11.21 -1.38
CA ILE A 84 4.66 10.18 -1.32
C ILE A 84 5.24 8.86 -0.78
N LYS A 85 6.38 8.40 -1.31
CA LYS A 85 7.04 7.17 -0.83
C LYS A 85 7.55 7.26 0.62
N ALA A 86 7.96 8.44 1.08
CA ALA A 86 8.33 8.63 2.47
C ALA A 86 7.11 8.46 3.38
N VAL A 87 6.02 9.16 3.07
CA VAL A 87 4.76 9.08 3.84
C VAL A 87 4.13 7.69 3.77
N LEU A 88 4.17 7.00 2.62
CA LEU A 88 3.70 5.62 2.50
C LEU A 88 4.48 4.67 3.42
N ARG A 89 5.80 4.86 3.58
CA ARG A 89 6.60 4.04 4.50
C ARG A 89 6.21 4.27 5.96
N GLU A 90 5.95 5.52 6.34
CA GLU A 90 5.46 5.86 7.68
C GLU A 90 4.07 5.27 7.92
N ALA A 91 3.16 5.41 6.97
CA ALA A 91 1.81 4.85 7.06
C ALA A 91 1.80 3.31 7.10
N MET A 92 2.74 2.66 6.40
CA MET A 92 2.94 1.20 6.50
C MET A 92 3.38 0.79 7.90
N GLN A 93 4.21 1.58 8.59
CA GLN A 93 4.59 1.31 9.97
C GLN A 93 3.38 1.45 10.89
N SER A 94 2.59 2.52 10.76
CA SER A 94 1.36 2.70 11.53
C SER A 94 0.37 1.56 11.31
N ALA A 95 0.20 1.09 10.06
CA ALA A 95 -0.64 -0.06 9.75
C ALA A 95 -0.10 -1.36 10.37
N ALA A 96 1.22 -1.55 10.40
CA ALA A 96 1.83 -2.70 11.07
C ALA A 96 1.60 -2.67 12.59
N ASP A 97 1.67 -1.48 13.20
CA ASP A 97 1.41 -1.30 14.63
C ASP A 97 -0.07 -1.59 14.96
N LEU A 98 -1.02 -1.16 14.11
CA LEU A 98 -2.45 -1.50 14.24
C LEU A 98 -2.70 -3.01 14.12
N LEU A 99 -1.99 -3.68 13.21
CA LEU A 99 -2.08 -5.13 13.01
C LEU A 99 -1.38 -5.94 14.10
N GLN A 100 -0.57 -5.30 14.95
CA GLN A 100 0.12 -5.97 16.06
C GLN A 100 -0.88 -6.51 17.09
N ASP A 101 -2.01 -5.84 17.30
CA ASP A 101 -3.07 -6.29 18.20
C ASP A 101 -3.85 -7.49 17.60
N ASP A 102 -3.91 -7.59 16.27
CA ASP A 102 -4.50 -8.70 15.50
C ASP A 102 -3.44 -9.61 14.83
N TYR A 103 -2.31 -9.79 15.51
CA TYR A 103 -1.10 -10.48 15.01
C TYR A 103 -1.35 -11.86 14.36
N GLN A 104 -2.39 -12.58 14.77
CA GLN A 104 -2.78 -13.87 14.18
C GLN A 104 -3.13 -13.75 12.68
N LEU A 105 -3.82 -12.67 12.30
CA LEU A 105 -4.24 -12.41 10.92
C LEU A 105 -3.04 -12.04 10.06
N PHE A 106 -2.22 -11.11 10.55
CA PHE A 106 -0.97 -10.69 9.90
C PHE A 106 0.00 -11.86 9.72
N ARG A 107 0.19 -12.70 10.75
CA ARG A 107 1.01 -13.91 10.68
C ARG A 107 0.47 -14.90 9.64
N LYS A 108 -0.85 -15.14 9.60
CA LYS A 108 -1.46 -16.04 8.60
C LYS A 108 -1.21 -15.51 7.17
N HIS A 109 -1.32 -14.20 6.97
CA HIS A 109 -1.01 -13.57 5.69
C HIS A 109 0.47 -13.78 5.28
N LEU A 110 1.42 -13.45 6.17
CA LEU A 110 2.85 -13.62 5.89
C LEU A 110 3.21 -15.07 5.56
N LEU A 111 2.63 -16.02 6.29
CA LEU A 111 2.82 -17.44 6.05
C LEU A 111 2.25 -17.90 4.70
N LYS A 112 1.11 -17.35 4.27
CA LYS A 112 0.55 -17.58 2.92
C LYS A 112 1.44 -17.03 1.83
N GLN A 113 1.90 -15.77 1.93
CA GLN A 113 2.80 -15.17 0.94
C GLN A 113 4.09 -15.98 0.73
N ARG A 114 4.64 -16.57 1.80
CA ARG A 114 5.85 -17.38 1.75
C ARG A 114 5.60 -18.84 1.31
N GLY A 115 4.34 -19.22 1.04
CA GLY A 115 3.95 -20.58 0.71
C GLY A 115 4.14 -21.58 1.87
N LEU A 116 4.21 -21.08 3.11
CA LEU A 116 4.50 -21.88 4.32
C LEU A 116 3.24 -22.39 5.01
N VAL A 117 2.07 -21.82 4.67
CA VAL A 117 0.76 -22.36 5.04
C VAL A 117 0.00 -22.57 3.75
N GLY A 118 -0.34 -23.83 3.48
CA GLY A 118 -1.04 -24.23 2.26
C GLY A 118 -2.37 -23.49 2.13
N SER A 119 -2.70 -23.10 0.90
CA SER A 119 -4.11 -23.04 0.50
C SER A 119 -4.78 -24.29 1.03
N GLU A 120 -5.83 -24.12 1.82
CA GLU A 120 -6.64 -25.24 2.24
C GLU A 120 -6.97 -26.09 1.02
N ASN A 121 -6.66 -27.37 1.14
CA ASN A 121 -6.88 -28.43 0.17
C ASN A 121 -8.12 -28.17 -0.71
N CYS A 122 -7.92 -27.99 -2.02
CA CYS A 122 -8.91 -28.50 -2.97
C CYS A 122 -8.84 -30.03 -2.90
N LYS A 123 -9.77 -30.62 -2.15
CA LYS A 123 -10.23 -31.99 -2.40
C LYS A 123 -11.32 -31.94 -3.46
#